data_AF-A0A817FT41-F1
#
_entry.id   AF-A0A817FT41-F1
#
_cell.length_a   1.000
_cell.length_b   1.000
_cell.length_c   1.000
_cell.angle_alpha   90.00
_cell.angle_beta   90.00
_cell.angle_gamma   90.00
#
_symmetry.space_group_name_H-M   'P 1'
#
loop_
_entity.id
_entity.type
_entity.pdbx_description
1 polymer ?
#
loop_
_entity_poly.entity_id
_entity_poly.type
_entity_poly.pdbx_seq_one_letter_code
_entity_poly.pdbx_strand_id
1 'polypeptide(L)'
;MATLRGTVTHHDNGTYALTFHKKDDLLSSEVEQRMITTFFVVYPQIVSRFNSNSACSVQFTVDPNFNKCPAVTSGANVTFSAKWLQDHPADTDIVTHELMHIVQDYSFDNPTWLVEGIADYVREKYGMNNVAAGWSMPNYCFNQMYTDSYRVTARFLIWLESRINSSIVEQLDKCLRQGSYTEQIWQQLTGKTIDQLWNQYAHNPHFSDSEPRTGTVSDGVYKLININSSKALDVANSGTKNGTNVQIYTNNDTSAQKWHIQNTGDGSYKLINIICGKVLDVEQSSTLNGTNVQIWEDNGTAAQRWNLKAIGDENIYKLVNVICGKALDVDHSGTADCTNVQIWTDNNTAAQKWRLTQLS
;
A
#
# COMPACT_ATOMS: atom_id res chain seq x y z
N MET A 1 17.22 -18.22 -39.07
CA MET A 1 17.36 -19.29 -38.05
C MET A 1 18.42 -18.83 -37.08
N ALA A 2 18.04 -18.43 -35.86
CA ALA A 2 19.00 -18.07 -34.83
C ALA A 2 19.69 -19.36 -34.33
N THR A 3 20.98 -19.48 -34.59
CA THR A 3 21.80 -20.62 -34.17
C THR A 3 21.90 -20.63 -32.65
N LEU A 4 21.48 -21.73 -32.01
CA LEU A 4 21.55 -21.95 -30.56
C LEU A 4 23.02 -21.85 -30.10
N ARG A 5 23.32 -20.97 -29.12
CA ARG A 5 24.69 -20.76 -28.62
C ARG A 5 24.98 -21.38 -27.25
N GLY A 6 23.96 -21.78 -26.50
CA GLY A 6 24.13 -22.57 -25.28
C GLY A 6 22.80 -23.09 -24.74
N THR A 7 22.77 -24.37 -24.36
CA THR A 7 21.67 -25.01 -23.64
C THR A 7 22.27 -25.70 -22.42
N VAL A 8 21.78 -25.36 -21.23
CA VAL A 8 22.23 -25.96 -19.98
C VAL A 8 21.01 -26.41 -19.19
N THR A 9 21.06 -27.63 -18.65
CA THR A 9 20.03 -28.14 -17.74
C THR A 9 20.56 -28.14 -16.31
N HIS A 10 19.80 -27.55 -15.42
CA HIS A 10 20.06 -27.49 -13.98
C HIS A 10 19.06 -28.36 -13.23
N HIS A 11 19.45 -28.87 -12.06
CA HIS A 11 18.61 -29.73 -11.22
C HIS A 11 18.71 -29.34 -9.75
N ASP A 12 17.59 -29.37 -9.03
CA ASP A 12 17.55 -29.33 -7.56
C ASP A 12 17.25 -30.73 -7.03
N ASN A 13 18.31 -31.49 -6.79
CA ASN A 13 18.28 -32.80 -6.13
C ASN A 13 17.34 -33.86 -6.75
N GLY A 14 16.97 -33.70 -8.03
CA GLY A 14 16.25 -34.69 -8.83
C GLY A 14 14.74 -34.49 -8.94
N THR A 15 14.15 -33.48 -8.29
CA THR A 15 12.70 -33.22 -8.37
C THR A 15 12.34 -32.22 -9.47
N TYR A 16 13.04 -31.09 -9.54
CA TYR A 16 12.81 -30.06 -10.55
C TYR A 16 14.00 -29.91 -11.48
N ALA A 17 13.72 -29.68 -12.77
CA ALA A 17 14.71 -29.43 -13.81
C ALA A 17 14.41 -28.11 -14.53
N LEU A 18 15.45 -27.30 -14.73
CA LEU A 18 15.38 -26.09 -15.54
C LEU A 18 16.31 -26.22 -16.73
N THR A 19 15.77 -26.22 -17.94
CA THR A 19 16.57 -26.09 -19.16
C THR A 19 16.61 -24.63 -19.60
N PHE A 20 17.79 -24.04 -19.56
CA PHE A 20 18.03 -22.64 -19.91
C PHE A 20 18.64 -22.54 -21.32
N HIS A 21 17.96 -21.86 -22.23
CA HIS A 21 18.37 -21.65 -23.61
C HIS A 21 18.68 -20.18 -23.86
N LYS A 22 19.93 -19.92 -24.27
CA LYS A 22 20.38 -18.59 -24.68
C LYS A 22 20.53 -18.53 -26.19
N LYS A 23 19.82 -17.60 -26.84
CA LYS A 23 19.95 -17.35 -28.29
C LYS A 23 21.06 -16.35 -28.62
N ASP A 24 21.65 -15.70 -27.62
CA ASP A 24 22.78 -14.79 -27.72
C ASP A 24 23.63 -14.78 -26.44
N ASP A 25 24.63 -13.88 -26.40
CA ASP A 25 25.52 -13.63 -25.27
C ASP A 25 25.22 -12.27 -24.59
N LEU A 26 24.02 -11.68 -24.79
CA LEU A 26 23.63 -10.38 -24.22
C LEU A 26 23.32 -10.46 -22.73
N LEU A 27 22.89 -11.63 -22.25
CA LEU A 27 22.57 -11.87 -20.86
C LEU A 27 23.86 -12.03 -20.04
N SER A 28 24.04 -11.19 -19.01
CA SER A 28 25.18 -11.37 -18.11
C SER A 28 25.02 -12.63 -17.26
N SER A 29 26.13 -13.26 -16.91
CA SER A 29 26.16 -14.45 -16.06
C SER A 29 25.52 -14.21 -14.68
N GLU A 30 25.55 -12.97 -14.19
CA GLU A 30 24.92 -12.58 -12.93
C GLU A 30 23.39 -12.58 -13.01
N VAL A 31 22.83 -12.07 -14.10
CA VAL A 31 21.37 -12.08 -14.33
C VAL A 31 20.89 -13.52 -14.55
N GLU A 32 21.63 -14.29 -15.38
CA GLU A 32 21.37 -15.71 -15.60
C GLU A 32 21.33 -16.49 -14.28
N GLN A 33 22.36 -16.32 -13.43
CA GLN A 33 22.41 -17.00 -12.14
C GLN A 33 21.27 -16.59 -11.21
N ARG A 34 20.88 -15.31 -11.20
CA ARG A 34 19.71 -14.85 -10.43
C ARG A 34 18.41 -15.50 -10.91
N MET A 35 18.18 -15.57 -12.23
CA MET A 35 16.98 -16.22 -12.78
C MET A 35 16.92 -17.71 -12.42
N ILE A 36 18.05 -18.41 -12.52
CA ILE A 36 18.17 -19.83 -12.13
C ILE A 36 17.88 -20.00 -10.64
N THR A 37 18.46 -19.15 -9.79
CA THR A 37 18.21 -19.17 -8.34
C THR A 37 16.75 -18.90 -8.02
N THR A 38 16.12 -17.88 -8.64
CA THR A 38 14.69 -17.58 -8.44
C THR A 38 13.83 -18.79 -8.77
N PHE A 39 14.11 -19.50 -9.87
CA PHE A 39 13.38 -20.73 -10.21
C PHE A 39 13.47 -21.78 -9.08
N PHE A 40 14.67 -22.17 -8.67
CA PHE A 40 14.84 -23.24 -7.69
C PHE A 40 14.36 -22.88 -6.28
N VAL A 41 14.36 -21.60 -5.93
CA VAL A 41 13.84 -21.14 -4.63
C VAL A 41 12.33 -21.01 -4.65
N VAL A 42 11.76 -20.39 -5.69
CA VAL A 42 10.35 -19.98 -5.70
C VAL A 42 9.43 -21.06 -6.26
N TYR A 43 9.80 -21.69 -7.38
CA TYR A 43 8.91 -22.61 -8.09
C TYR A 43 8.40 -23.77 -7.19
N PRO A 44 9.25 -24.45 -6.40
CA PRO A 44 8.77 -25.52 -5.52
C PRO A 44 7.74 -25.05 -4.48
N GLN A 45 7.88 -23.81 -3.97
CA GLN A 45 6.99 -23.25 -2.97
C GLN A 45 5.60 -22.99 -3.55
N ILE A 46 5.54 -22.42 -4.76
CA ILE A 46 4.26 -22.08 -5.41
C ILE A 46 3.58 -23.32 -5.99
N VAL A 47 4.33 -24.31 -6.50
CA VAL A 47 3.80 -25.62 -6.90
C VAL A 47 3.15 -26.32 -5.71
N SER A 48 3.84 -26.36 -4.56
CA SER A 48 3.32 -26.96 -3.33
C SER A 48 2.03 -26.28 -2.85
N ARG A 49 1.98 -24.94 -2.91
CA ARG A 49 0.84 -24.16 -2.41
C ARG A 49 -0.39 -24.21 -3.33
N PHE A 50 -0.20 -24.11 -4.64
CA PHE A 50 -1.30 -23.91 -5.58
C PHE A 50 -1.61 -25.16 -6.41
N ASN A 51 -0.61 -25.79 -7.03
CA ASN A 51 -0.85 -26.91 -7.96
C ASN A 51 0.29 -27.93 -7.95
N SER A 52 0.13 -28.99 -7.16
CA SER A 52 1.12 -30.07 -7.05
C SER A 52 1.29 -30.90 -8.33
N ASN A 53 0.41 -30.73 -9.33
CA ASN A 53 0.50 -31.42 -10.63
C ASN A 53 1.27 -30.62 -11.69
N SER A 54 1.82 -29.46 -11.32
CA SER A 54 2.58 -28.61 -12.24
C SER A 54 3.81 -29.32 -12.80
N ALA A 55 4.27 -28.87 -13.97
CA ALA A 55 5.41 -29.48 -14.65
C ALA A 55 6.69 -29.44 -13.78
N CYS A 56 7.36 -30.58 -13.65
CA CYS A 56 8.65 -30.66 -12.96
C CYS A 56 9.84 -30.22 -13.83
N SER A 57 9.65 -30.14 -15.15
CA SER A 57 10.66 -29.69 -16.11
C SER A 57 10.19 -28.41 -16.79
N VAL A 58 10.93 -27.33 -16.59
CA VAL A 58 10.63 -25.99 -17.14
C VAL A 58 11.74 -25.56 -18.09
N GLN A 59 11.35 -24.84 -19.14
CA GLN A 59 12.26 -24.30 -20.13
C GLN A 59 12.27 -22.77 -20.07
N PHE A 60 13.44 -22.17 -19.88
CA PHE A 60 13.64 -20.74 -20.09
C PHE A 60 14.33 -20.49 -21.43
N THR A 61 13.78 -19.58 -22.23
CA THR A 61 14.39 -19.12 -23.47
C THR A 61 14.63 -17.62 -23.38
N VAL A 62 15.88 -17.19 -23.56
CA VAL A 62 16.24 -15.77 -23.63
C VAL A 62 16.52 -15.42 -25.09
N ASP A 63 15.68 -14.54 -25.66
CA ASP A 63 15.67 -14.24 -27.10
C ASP A 63 15.89 -12.74 -27.38
N PRO A 64 16.93 -12.36 -28.16
CA PRO A 64 17.15 -10.97 -28.56
C PRO A 64 16.06 -10.40 -29.46
N ASN A 65 15.35 -11.27 -30.19
CA ASN A 65 14.34 -10.87 -31.15
C ASN A 65 12.94 -10.81 -30.52
N PHE A 66 12.79 -11.23 -29.26
CA PHE A 66 11.55 -11.13 -28.53
C PHE A 66 11.40 -9.73 -27.92
N ASN A 67 10.48 -8.94 -28.47
CA ASN A 67 10.30 -7.53 -28.15
C ASN A 67 8.84 -7.12 -27.85
N LYS A 68 7.92 -8.09 -27.74
CA LYS A 68 6.49 -7.82 -27.50
C LYS A 68 6.22 -7.36 -26.07
N CYS A 69 6.86 -8.01 -25.12
CA CYS A 69 6.73 -7.77 -23.69
C CYS A 69 8.00 -8.29 -22.97
N PRO A 70 8.16 -8.02 -21.67
CA PRO A 70 9.32 -8.47 -20.92
C PRO A 70 9.49 -10.00 -20.89
N ALA A 71 8.40 -10.75 -20.73
CA ALA A 71 8.37 -12.21 -20.83
C ALA A 71 6.97 -12.73 -21.23
N VAL A 72 6.89 -14.00 -21.59
CA VAL A 72 5.63 -14.72 -21.82
C VAL A 72 5.78 -16.20 -21.49
N THR A 73 4.75 -16.78 -20.88
CA THR A 73 4.66 -18.21 -20.57
C THR A 73 3.68 -18.94 -21.48
N SER A 74 4.05 -20.15 -21.89
CA SER A 74 3.18 -21.07 -22.64
C SER A 74 3.50 -22.51 -22.25
N GLY A 75 2.58 -23.15 -21.52
CA GLY A 75 2.84 -24.44 -20.88
C GLY A 75 4.03 -24.32 -19.93
N ALA A 76 4.97 -25.26 -19.99
CA ALA A 76 6.18 -25.24 -19.16
C ALA A 76 7.34 -24.40 -19.76
N ASN A 77 7.07 -23.54 -20.74
CA ASN A 77 8.10 -22.74 -21.42
C ASN A 77 7.89 -21.26 -21.17
N VAL A 78 8.95 -20.57 -20.75
CA VAL A 78 8.98 -19.12 -20.55
C VAL A 78 9.96 -18.51 -21.54
N THR A 79 9.51 -17.53 -22.31
CA THR A 79 10.38 -16.74 -23.20
C THR A 79 10.57 -15.34 -22.63
N PHE A 80 11.82 -14.96 -22.40
CA PHE A 80 12.21 -13.64 -21.89
C PHE A 80 12.86 -12.79 -22.99
N SER A 81 12.61 -11.49 -22.92
CA SER A 81 13.30 -10.52 -23.78
C SER A 81 14.73 -10.31 -23.30
N ALA A 82 15.72 -10.69 -24.11
CA ALA A 82 17.12 -10.44 -23.77
C ALA A 82 17.41 -8.94 -23.61
N LYS A 83 16.73 -8.10 -24.41
CA LYS A 83 16.84 -6.65 -24.35
C LYS A 83 16.30 -6.08 -23.04
N TRP A 84 15.12 -6.54 -22.59
CA TRP A 84 14.57 -6.11 -21.30
C TRP A 84 15.52 -6.43 -20.15
N LEU A 85 16.05 -7.65 -20.11
CA LEU A 85 16.97 -8.09 -19.06
C LEU A 85 18.32 -7.35 -19.09
N GLN A 86 18.76 -6.89 -20.26
CA GLN A 86 19.92 -6.01 -20.38
C GLN A 86 19.63 -4.60 -19.83
N ASP A 87 18.46 -4.04 -20.15
CA ASP A 87 18.06 -2.71 -19.71
C ASP A 87 17.64 -2.67 -18.22
N HIS A 88 17.15 -3.80 -17.69
CA HIS A 88 16.63 -3.95 -16.32
C HIS A 88 17.23 -5.19 -15.62
N PRO A 89 18.55 -5.23 -15.39
CA PRO A 89 19.25 -6.43 -14.89
C PRO A 89 18.85 -6.86 -13.47
N ALA A 90 18.17 -6.00 -12.73
CA ALA A 90 17.63 -6.31 -11.41
C ALA A 90 16.22 -6.91 -11.46
N ASP A 91 15.48 -6.78 -12.56
CA ASP A 91 14.09 -7.24 -12.71
C ASP A 91 14.00 -8.75 -12.99
N THR A 92 14.65 -9.57 -12.16
CA THR A 92 14.65 -11.03 -12.30
C THR A 92 13.43 -11.69 -11.70
N ASP A 93 12.64 -10.99 -10.88
CA ASP A 93 11.37 -11.49 -10.32
C ASP A 93 10.22 -11.50 -11.32
N ILE A 94 10.44 -11.00 -12.54
CA ILE A 94 9.59 -11.37 -13.66
C ILE A 94 9.52 -12.89 -13.83
N VAL A 95 10.60 -13.62 -13.49
CA VAL A 95 10.59 -15.08 -13.42
C VAL A 95 9.49 -15.56 -12.48
N THR A 96 9.33 -14.98 -11.30
CA THR A 96 8.28 -15.39 -10.34
C THR A 96 6.88 -15.21 -10.89
N HIS A 97 6.62 -14.09 -11.58
CA HIS A 97 5.34 -13.85 -12.25
C HIS A 97 5.06 -14.94 -13.31
N GLU A 98 6.03 -15.19 -14.20
CA GLU A 98 5.89 -16.17 -15.28
C GLU A 98 5.78 -17.61 -14.75
N LEU A 99 6.48 -17.95 -13.68
CA LEU A 99 6.38 -19.25 -13.04
C LEU A 99 4.99 -19.51 -12.47
N MET A 100 4.29 -18.46 -12.01
CA MET A 100 2.90 -18.64 -11.58
C MET A 100 2.00 -19.02 -12.75
N HIS A 101 2.22 -18.48 -13.97
CA HIS A 101 1.45 -18.90 -15.15
C HIS A 101 1.63 -20.39 -15.49
N ILE A 102 2.80 -20.97 -15.22
CA ILE A 102 3.02 -22.43 -15.34
C ILE A 102 2.18 -23.20 -14.31
N VAL A 103 2.13 -22.70 -13.06
CA VAL A 103 1.38 -23.33 -11.96
C VAL A 103 -0.13 -23.19 -12.14
N GLN A 104 -0.57 -22.07 -12.70
CA GLN A 104 -1.96 -21.81 -13.03
C GLN A 104 -2.47 -22.82 -14.06
N ASP A 105 -1.71 -23.12 -15.13
CA ASP A 105 -2.06 -24.12 -16.16
C ASP A 105 -3.56 -24.07 -16.58
N TYR A 106 -4.08 -22.85 -16.71
CA TYR A 106 -5.49 -22.63 -16.95
C TYR A 106 -5.88 -23.08 -18.37
N SER A 107 -6.85 -23.99 -18.45
CA SER A 107 -7.37 -24.53 -19.71
C SER A 107 -8.71 -23.92 -20.15
N PHE A 108 -9.21 -22.92 -19.40
CA PHE A 108 -10.53 -22.31 -19.58
C PHE A 108 -10.41 -20.80 -19.81
N ASP A 109 -11.46 -20.22 -20.38
CA ASP A 109 -11.57 -18.77 -20.55
C ASP A 109 -11.79 -18.11 -19.18
N ASN A 110 -10.67 -17.68 -18.58
CA ASN A 110 -10.61 -17.12 -17.25
C ASN A 110 -10.44 -15.60 -17.32
N PRO A 111 -11.00 -14.84 -16.36
CA PRO A 111 -10.90 -13.39 -16.35
C PRO A 111 -9.44 -12.94 -16.25
N THR A 112 -8.92 -12.29 -17.31
CA THR A 112 -7.53 -11.87 -17.42
C THR A 112 -7.05 -11.07 -16.22
N TRP A 113 -7.90 -10.19 -15.67
CA TRP A 113 -7.53 -9.39 -14.50
C TRP A 113 -7.17 -10.22 -13.28
N LEU A 114 -7.85 -11.34 -13.08
CA LEU A 114 -7.60 -12.23 -11.95
C LEU A 114 -6.40 -13.14 -12.22
N VAL A 115 -6.25 -13.59 -13.47
CA VAL A 115 -5.10 -14.40 -13.93
C VAL A 115 -3.79 -13.64 -13.67
N GLU A 116 -3.69 -12.41 -14.21
CA GLU A 116 -2.53 -11.53 -14.04
C GLU A 116 -2.38 -11.04 -12.59
N GLY A 117 -3.50 -10.79 -11.91
CA GLY A 117 -3.50 -10.38 -10.50
C GLY A 117 -2.92 -11.43 -9.56
N ILE A 118 -3.24 -12.72 -9.78
CA ILE A 118 -2.68 -13.82 -9.00
C ILE A 118 -1.17 -13.96 -9.26
N ALA A 119 -0.72 -13.79 -10.50
CA ALA A 119 0.70 -13.84 -10.84
C ALA A 119 1.50 -12.74 -10.12
N ASP A 120 1.00 -11.50 -10.07
CA ASP A 120 1.63 -10.42 -9.32
C ASP A 120 1.47 -10.53 -7.80
N TYR A 121 0.39 -11.15 -7.31
CA TYR A 121 0.26 -11.52 -5.89
C TYR A 121 1.40 -12.48 -5.49
N VAL A 122 1.69 -13.48 -6.33
CA VAL A 122 2.79 -14.42 -6.09
C VAL A 122 4.15 -13.72 -6.19
N ARG A 123 4.32 -12.81 -7.15
CA ARG A 123 5.53 -12.00 -7.27
C ARG A 123 5.81 -11.17 -6.01
N GLU A 124 4.81 -10.56 -5.39
CA GLU A 124 5.00 -9.83 -4.13
C GLU A 124 5.37 -10.74 -2.96
N LYS A 125 4.73 -11.91 -2.85
CA LYS A 125 4.94 -12.83 -1.72
C LYS A 125 6.25 -13.61 -1.79
N TYR A 126 6.71 -13.96 -2.99
CA TYR A 126 7.82 -14.88 -3.20
C TYR A 126 8.98 -14.28 -4.01
N GLY A 127 8.81 -13.09 -4.58
CA GLY A 127 9.89 -12.38 -5.29
C GLY A 127 11.10 -12.14 -4.40
N MET A 128 12.29 -12.40 -4.93
CA MET A 128 13.55 -12.33 -4.20
C MET A 128 14.28 -11.00 -4.37
N ASN A 129 13.97 -10.25 -5.43
CA ASN A 129 14.71 -9.09 -5.90
C ASN A 129 13.85 -7.87 -6.24
N ASN A 130 12.55 -7.86 -5.90
CA ASN A 130 11.61 -6.78 -6.18
C ASN A 130 12.15 -5.40 -5.76
N VAL A 131 12.70 -5.28 -4.54
CA VAL A 131 13.25 -4.01 -4.04
C VAL A 131 14.39 -3.49 -4.92
N ALA A 132 15.33 -4.36 -5.31
CA ALA A 132 16.44 -3.99 -6.17
C ALA A 132 15.99 -3.67 -7.61
N ALA A 133 14.90 -4.29 -8.06
CA ALA A 133 14.25 -3.99 -9.34
C ALA A 133 13.45 -2.67 -9.33
N GLY A 134 13.30 -2.02 -8.17
CA GLY A 134 12.37 -0.89 -8.01
C GLY A 134 10.91 -1.29 -8.21
N TRP A 135 10.60 -2.58 -8.08
CA TRP A 135 9.25 -3.11 -8.19
C TRP A 135 8.58 -3.10 -6.83
N SER A 136 7.38 -2.53 -6.78
CA SER A 136 6.54 -2.52 -5.60
C SER A 136 5.07 -2.52 -5.99
N MET A 137 4.22 -2.93 -5.04
CA MET A 137 2.78 -2.72 -5.12
C MET A 137 2.47 -1.21 -5.22
N PRO A 138 1.56 -0.80 -6.12
CA PRO A 138 1.15 0.58 -6.19
C PRO A 138 0.41 0.95 -4.91
N ASN A 139 0.46 2.24 -4.58
CA ASN A 139 -0.48 2.80 -3.62
C ASN A 139 -1.89 2.69 -4.18
N TYR A 140 -2.87 2.52 -3.29
CA TYR A 140 -4.28 2.59 -3.68
C TYR A 140 -4.60 3.95 -4.30
N CYS A 141 -5.36 3.96 -5.40
CA CYS A 141 -5.92 5.16 -6.01
C CYS A 141 -7.42 4.99 -6.23
N PHE A 142 -8.21 6.02 -5.95
CA PHE A 142 -9.68 5.96 -5.98
C PHE A 142 -10.27 5.67 -7.38
N ASN A 143 -9.49 5.90 -8.43
CA ASN A 143 -9.88 5.63 -9.82
C ASN A 143 -9.51 4.23 -10.30
N GLN A 144 -8.90 3.40 -9.44
CA GLN A 144 -8.58 2.00 -9.72
C GLN A 144 -9.77 1.09 -9.45
N MET A 145 -9.76 -0.09 -10.09
CA MET A 145 -10.72 -1.18 -9.88
C MET A 145 -10.00 -2.53 -9.77
N TYR A 146 -10.66 -3.52 -9.16
CA TYR A 146 -10.11 -4.89 -9.08
C TYR A 146 -9.88 -5.50 -10.46
N THR A 147 -10.49 -4.97 -11.51
CA THR A 147 -10.32 -5.39 -12.91
C THR A 147 -9.09 -4.81 -13.60
N ASP A 148 -8.34 -3.90 -12.96
CA ASP A 148 -7.18 -3.25 -13.58
C ASP A 148 -5.95 -4.17 -13.70
N SER A 149 -6.10 -5.45 -13.33
CA SER A 149 -5.11 -6.51 -13.50
C SER A 149 -3.82 -6.27 -12.70
N TYR A 150 -2.85 -7.19 -12.86
CA TYR A 150 -1.49 -7.04 -12.35
C TYR A 150 -1.47 -6.60 -10.87
N ARG A 151 -0.55 -5.69 -10.54
CA ARG A 151 -0.33 -5.16 -9.18
C ARG A 151 -1.56 -4.56 -8.52
N VAL A 152 -2.51 -3.99 -9.26
CA VAL A 152 -3.74 -3.42 -8.66
C VAL A 152 -4.61 -4.54 -8.11
N THR A 153 -4.88 -5.55 -8.93
CA THR A 153 -5.60 -6.74 -8.50
C THR A 153 -4.83 -7.50 -7.41
N ALA A 154 -3.52 -7.67 -7.57
CA ALA A 154 -2.66 -8.36 -6.61
C ALA A 154 -2.74 -7.73 -5.21
N ARG A 155 -2.69 -6.40 -5.12
CA ARG A 155 -2.83 -5.68 -3.85
C ARG A 155 -4.16 -5.99 -3.16
N PHE A 156 -5.25 -6.05 -3.91
CA PHE A 156 -6.56 -6.42 -3.38
C PHE A 156 -6.61 -7.87 -2.92
N LEU A 157 -5.98 -8.80 -3.65
CA LEU A 157 -5.85 -10.20 -3.22
C LEU A 157 -5.07 -10.35 -1.92
N ILE A 158 -3.99 -9.57 -1.73
CA ILE A 158 -3.22 -9.54 -0.46
C ILE A 158 -4.10 -9.03 0.69
N TRP A 159 -4.90 -7.99 0.44
CA TRP A 159 -5.86 -7.49 1.43
C TRP A 159 -6.92 -8.53 1.80
N LEU A 160 -7.49 -9.22 0.81
CA LEU A 160 -8.47 -10.28 1.05
C LEU A 160 -7.89 -11.44 1.87
N GLU A 161 -6.68 -11.88 1.53
CA GLU A 161 -5.98 -12.93 2.28
C GLU A 161 -5.75 -12.52 3.74
N SER A 162 -5.29 -11.29 3.96
CA SER A 162 -4.92 -10.80 5.29
C SER A 162 -6.12 -10.49 6.19
N ARG A 163 -7.26 -10.07 5.63
CA ARG A 163 -8.39 -9.54 6.40
C ARG A 163 -9.65 -10.39 6.34
N ILE A 164 -9.85 -11.15 5.27
CA ILE A 164 -11.15 -11.79 4.99
C ILE A 164 -11.05 -13.31 5.04
N ASN A 165 -10.16 -13.90 4.23
CA ASN A 165 -10.02 -15.35 4.11
C ASN A 165 -8.59 -15.68 3.68
N SER A 166 -7.83 -16.27 4.59
CA SER A 166 -6.39 -16.59 4.42
C SER A 166 -6.07 -17.60 3.32
N SER A 167 -7.09 -18.25 2.74
CA SER A 167 -6.92 -19.24 1.66
C SER A 167 -7.69 -18.84 0.41
N ILE A 168 -8.13 -17.58 0.30
CA ILE A 168 -8.98 -17.12 -0.79
C ILE A 168 -8.27 -17.21 -2.14
N VAL A 169 -6.96 -16.90 -2.20
CA VAL A 169 -6.21 -16.90 -3.47
C VAL A 169 -6.08 -18.32 -4.01
N GLU A 170 -5.78 -19.30 -3.16
CA GLU A 170 -5.71 -20.72 -3.52
C GLU A 170 -7.07 -21.27 -3.94
N GLN A 171 -8.14 -20.85 -3.27
CA GLN A 171 -9.51 -21.25 -3.61
C GLN A 171 -9.92 -20.71 -4.98
N LEU A 172 -9.62 -19.44 -5.27
CA LEU A 172 -9.89 -18.81 -6.56
C LEU A 172 -9.09 -19.47 -7.68
N ASP A 173 -7.78 -19.61 -7.50
CA ASP A 173 -6.87 -20.28 -8.43
C ASP A 173 -7.30 -21.73 -8.73
N LYS A 174 -7.73 -22.49 -7.71
CA LYS A 174 -8.30 -23.83 -7.91
C LYS A 174 -9.58 -23.81 -8.75
N CYS A 175 -10.50 -22.87 -8.50
CA CYS A 175 -11.72 -22.73 -9.29
C CYS A 175 -11.43 -22.38 -10.76
N LEU A 176 -10.47 -21.48 -11.00
CA LEU A 176 -10.01 -21.08 -12.34
C LEU A 176 -9.38 -22.27 -13.09
N ARG A 177 -8.56 -23.09 -12.40
CA ARG A 177 -8.02 -24.34 -12.96
C ARG A 177 -9.08 -25.35 -13.34
N GLN A 178 -10.15 -25.46 -12.55
CA GLN A 178 -11.19 -26.46 -12.74
C GLN A 178 -12.31 -26.00 -13.68
N GLY A 179 -12.26 -24.77 -14.19
CA GLY A 179 -13.31 -24.18 -15.01
C GLY A 179 -14.62 -23.97 -14.26
N SER A 180 -14.57 -23.90 -12.93
CA SER A 180 -15.73 -23.75 -12.04
C SER A 180 -15.89 -22.32 -11.50
N TYR A 181 -15.02 -21.39 -11.93
CA TYR A 181 -15.10 -19.99 -11.55
C TYR A 181 -16.40 -19.35 -12.04
N THR A 182 -17.12 -18.71 -11.12
CA THR A 182 -18.27 -17.85 -11.38
C THR A 182 -18.23 -16.68 -10.40
N GLU A 183 -18.87 -15.54 -10.70
CA GLU A 183 -18.88 -14.39 -9.78
C GLU A 183 -19.47 -14.72 -8.39
N GLN A 184 -20.32 -15.75 -8.31
CA GLN A 184 -20.90 -16.22 -7.05
C GLN A 184 -19.85 -16.78 -6.08
N ILE A 185 -18.67 -17.18 -6.56
CA ILE A 185 -17.61 -17.73 -5.70
C ILE A 185 -17.18 -16.71 -4.64
N TRP A 186 -17.16 -15.41 -4.97
CA TRP A 186 -16.83 -14.35 -4.02
C TRP A 186 -17.77 -14.35 -2.81
N GLN A 187 -19.07 -14.47 -3.07
CA GLN A 187 -20.08 -14.51 -2.02
C GLN A 187 -20.04 -15.83 -1.25
N GLN A 188 -19.76 -16.95 -1.91
CA GLN A 188 -19.63 -18.25 -1.26
C GLN A 188 -18.42 -18.29 -0.31
N LEU A 189 -17.28 -17.71 -0.71
CA LEU A 189 -16.04 -17.74 0.07
C LEU A 189 -15.97 -16.66 1.16
N THR A 190 -16.72 -15.56 1.03
CA THR A 190 -16.57 -14.37 1.90
C THR A 190 -17.88 -13.83 2.51
N GLY A 191 -19.03 -14.33 2.04
CA GLY A 191 -20.35 -13.78 2.35
C GLY A 191 -20.65 -12.45 1.66
N LYS A 192 -19.80 -11.94 0.77
CA LYS A 192 -19.94 -10.64 0.09
C LYS A 192 -19.69 -10.77 -1.42
N THR A 193 -20.32 -9.91 -2.21
CA THR A 193 -19.98 -9.79 -3.63
C THR A 193 -18.61 -9.15 -3.81
N ILE A 194 -17.98 -9.32 -4.98
CA ILE A 194 -16.70 -8.68 -5.28
C ILE A 194 -16.76 -7.15 -5.17
N ASP A 195 -17.87 -6.52 -5.59
CA ASP A 195 -18.07 -5.07 -5.45
C ASP A 195 -18.11 -4.62 -3.99
N GLN A 196 -18.77 -5.40 -3.13
CA GLN A 196 -18.82 -5.10 -1.69
C GLN A 196 -17.42 -5.25 -1.06
N LEU A 197 -16.66 -6.27 -1.45
CA LEU A 197 -15.29 -6.46 -0.99
C LEU A 197 -14.38 -5.33 -1.48
N TRP A 198 -14.49 -4.92 -2.74
CA TRP A 198 -13.73 -3.80 -3.29
C TRP A 198 -14.05 -2.50 -2.57
N ASN A 199 -15.32 -2.25 -2.28
CA ASN A 199 -15.73 -1.08 -1.50
C ASN A 199 -15.11 -1.11 -0.09
N GLN A 200 -15.06 -2.27 0.57
CA GLN A 200 -14.38 -2.39 1.87
C GLN A 200 -12.87 -2.15 1.77
N TYR A 201 -12.23 -2.71 0.74
CA TYR A 201 -10.83 -2.45 0.45
C TYR A 201 -10.56 -0.96 0.18
N ALA A 202 -11.41 -0.29 -0.60
CA ALA A 202 -11.30 1.14 -0.88
C ALA A 202 -11.36 2.01 0.40
N HIS A 203 -12.16 1.59 1.39
CA HIS A 203 -12.24 2.27 2.69
C HIS A 203 -11.06 1.97 3.63
N ASN A 204 -10.41 0.82 3.48
CA ASN A 204 -9.26 0.43 4.28
C ASN A 204 -8.26 -0.39 3.45
N PRO A 205 -7.44 0.24 2.59
CA PRO A 205 -6.64 -0.47 1.60
C PRO A 205 -5.35 -1.10 2.16
N HIS A 206 -5.16 -1.10 3.49
CA HIS A 206 -3.96 -1.56 4.16
C HIS A 206 -4.07 -3.03 4.57
N PHE A 207 -3.09 -3.84 4.16
CA PHE A 207 -3.06 -5.30 4.39
C PHE A 207 -2.16 -5.74 5.55
N SER A 208 -1.46 -4.81 6.22
CA SER A 208 -0.78 -5.09 7.49
C SER A 208 -0.91 -3.92 8.46
N ASP A 209 -0.74 -4.21 9.75
CA ASP A 209 -0.80 -3.21 10.82
C ASP A 209 0.54 -2.48 11.01
N SER A 210 1.59 -2.94 10.32
CA SER A 210 2.96 -2.41 10.37
C SER A 210 3.36 -1.60 9.13
N GLU A 211 2.55 -1.59 8.06
CA GLU A 211 2.74 -0.63 6.96
C GLU A 211 2.56 0.79 7.50
N PRO A 212 3.54 1.70 7.35
CA PRO A 212 3.35 3.10 7.69
C PRO A 212 2.25 3.64 6.77
N ARG A 213 1.10 3.94 7.36
CA ARG A 213 -0.01 4.56 6.62
C ARG A 213 0.44 5.94 6.14
N THR A 214 0.71 6.06 4.85
CA THR A 214 0.42 7.28 4.09
C THR A 214 -1.08 7.34 3.84
N GLY A 215 -1.87 7.29 4.92
CA GLY A 215 -3.28 7.62 4.85
C GLY A 215 -3.36 9.12 4.64
N THR A 216 -3.34 9.53 3.37
CA THR A 216 -3.58 10.92 3.03
C THR A 216 -4.96 11.25 3.58
N VAL A 217 -5.03 12.14 4.58
CA VAL A 217 -6.30 12.66 5.05
C VAL A 217 -6.84 13.48 3.88
N SER A 218 -8.00 13.09 3.36
CA SER A 218 -8.59 13.80 2.23
C SER A 218 -8.89 15.26 2.61
N ASP A 219 -8.86 16.13 1.62
CA ASP A 219 -9.33 17.50 1.81
C ASP A 219 -10.80 17.47 2.21
N GLY A 220 -11.17 18.19 3.26
CA GLY A 220 -12.53 18.12 3.79
C GLY A 220 -12.70 18.79 5.14
N VAL A 221 -13.93 18.87 5.62
CA VAL A 221 -14.22 19.42 6.95
C VAL A 221 -14.22 18.30 7.98
N TYR A 222 -13.45 18.47 9.04
CA TYR A 222 -13.27 17.50 10.10
C TYR A 222 -13.58 18.08 11.47
N LYS A 223 -13.92 17.17 12.39
CA LYS A 223 -13.82 17.38 13.83
C LYS A 223 -12.66 16.56 14.37
N LEU A 224 -11.85 17.15 15.24
CA LEU A 224 -10.74 16.48 15.92
C LEU A 224 -11.11 16.28 17.39
N ILE A 225 -11.26 15.03 17.82
CA ILE A 225 -11.60 14.66 19.20
C ILE A 225 -10.38 14.08 19.90
N ASN A 226 -9.95 14.68 21.00
CA ASN A 226 -8.85 14.16 21.79
C ASN A 226 -9.23 12.82 22.44
N ILE A 227 -8.33 11.82 22.36
CA ILE A 227 -8.61 10.48 22.87
C ILE A 227 -8.66 10.43 24.39
N ASN A 228 -7.87 11.25 25.09
CA ASN A 228 -7.86 11.25 26.55
C ASN A 228 -9.13 11.86 27.15
N SER A 229 -9.54 13.02 26.66
CA SER A 229 -10.65 13.79 27.24
C SER A 229 -12.00 13.57 26.56
N SER A 230 -12.03 12.98 25.36
CA SER A 230 -13.20 12.94 24.48
C SER A 230 -13.76 14.32 24.09
N LYS A 231 -12.94 15.38 24.19
CA LYS A 231 -13.29 16.77 23.87
C LYS A 231 -12.73 17.19 22.51
N ALA A 232 -13.37 18.18 21.89
CA ALA A 232 -13.02 18.67 20.56
C ALA A 232 -11.91 19.70 20.60
N LEU A 233 -11.08 19.75 19.55
CA LEU A 233 -10.16 20.86 19.28
C LEU A 233 -10.96 22.12 18.94
N ASP A 234 -10.87 23.14 19.78
CA ASP A 234 -11.80 24.26 19.86
C ASP A 234 -11.05 25.60 19.81
N VAL A 235 -11.54 26.54 19.01
CA VAL A 235 -11.08 27.94 19.07
C VAL A 235 -11.80 28.66 20.20
N ALA A 236 -11.04 29.09 21.19
CA ALA A 236 -11.58 29.63 22.43
C ALA A 236 -12.57 30.77 22.19
N ASN A 237 -13.75 30.65 22.80
CA ASN A 237 -14.84 31.62 22.70
C ASN A 237 -15.26 31.98 21.26
N SER A 238 -15.02 31.10 20.29
CA SER A 238 -15.30 31.41 18.88
C SER A 238 -14.58 32.67 18.39
N GLY A 239 -13.41 32.99 18.98
CA GLY A 239 -12.63 34.16 18.60
C GLY A 239 -12.09 34.08 17.17
N THR A 240 -11.87 35.23 16.56
CA THR A 240 -11.49 35.33 15.13
C THR A 240 -10.21 36.14 14.90
N LYS A 241 -9.57 36.62 15.99
CA LYS A 241 -8.35 37.42 15.94
C LYS A 241 -7.12 36.52 15.88
N ASN A 242 -6.04 36.99 15.26
CA ASN A 242 -4.73 36.35 15.35
C ASN A 242 -4.33 36.19 16.82
N GLY A 243 -3.83 35.00 17.16
CA GLY A 243 -3.45 34.66 18.53
C GLY A 243 -4.61 34.23 19.42
N THR A 244 -5.82 34.03 18.87
CA THR A 244 -6.90 33.40 19.65
C THR A 244 -6.48 31.98 20.00
N ASN A 245 -6.61 31.63 21.28
CA ASN A 245 -6.16 30.36 21.81
C ASN A 245 -6.90 29.16 21.21
N VAL A 246 -6.20 28.04 21.06
CA VAL A 246 -6.82 26.74 20.78
C VAL A 246 -6.79 25.89 22.05
N GLN A 247 -7.93 25.29 22.36
CA GLN A 247 -8.17 24.56 23.60
C GLN A 247 -8.91 23.25 23.29
N ILE A 248 -9.13 22.43 24.31
CA ILE A 248 -10.16 21.40 24.25
C ILE A 248 -11.44 21.88 24.90
N TYR A 249 -12.59 21.55 24.30
CA TYR A 249 -13.90 21.89 24.84
C TYR A 249 -14.91 20.78 24.56
N THR A 250 -15.91 20.64 25.44
CA THR A 250 -17.05 19.74 25.24
C THR A 250 -17.62 19.93 23.84
N ASN A 251 -17.84 18.82 23.12
CA ASN A 251 -18.39 18.89 21.77
C ASN A 251 -19.74 19.64 21.80
N ASN A 252 -19.81 20.75 21.08
CA ASN A 252 -20.98 21.62 20.99
C ASN A 252 -21.38 21.91 19.53
N ASP A 253 -20.73 21.23 18.57
CA ASP A 253 -21.03 21.28 17.13
C ASP A 253 -20.96 22.66 16.45
N THR A 254 -20.39 23.65 17.14
CA THR A 254 -20.16 24.99 16.60
C THR A 254 -19.04 24.99 15.54
N SER A 255 -19.00 26.05 14.72
CA SER A 255 -17.93 26.22 13.72
C SER A 255 -16.54 26.39 14.33
N ALA A 256 -16.43 26.76 15.62
CA ALA A 256 -15.16 26.84 16.33
C ALA A 256 -14.48 25.48 16.51
N GLN A 257 -15.23 24.38 16.40
CA GLN A 257 -14.75 23.00 16.54
C GLN A 257 -14.60 22.26 15.20
N LYS A 258 -14.79 22.97 14.08
CA LYS A 258 -14.72 22.41 12.73
C LYS A 258 -13.50 22.97 12.01
N TRP A 259 -12.74 22.06 11.40
CA TRP A 259 -11.47 22.37 10.75
C TRP A 259 -11.49 21.80 9.34
N HIS A 260 -11.32 22.64 8.33
CA HIS A 260 -11.02 22.18 6.99
C HIS A 260 -9.55 21.74 6.95
N ILE A 261 -9.33 20.43 6.81
CA ILE A 261 -8.01 19.86 6.62
C ILE A 261 -7.71 19.95 5.13
N GLN A 262 -6.61 20.60 4.78
CA GLN A 262 -6.18 20.82 3.40
C GLN A 262 -4.76 20.30 3.20
N ASN A 263 -4.56 19.41 2.23
CA ASN A 263 -3.26 18.95 1.78
C ASN A 263 -2.52 20.09 1.07
N THR A 264 -1.22 20.21 1.34
CA THR A 264 -0.42 21.34 0.87
C THR A 264 0.48 21.01 -0.32
N GLY A 265 0.37 19.80 -0.86
CA GLY A 265 1.09 19.30 -2.03
C GLY A 265 2.47 18.69 -1.72
N ASP A 266 3.00 18.92 -0.52
CA ASP A 266 4.29 18.43 -0.03
C ASP A 266 4.14 17.29 1.01
N GLY A 267 2.92 16.76 1.18
CA GLY A 267 2.60 15.72 2.16
C GLY A 267 2.26 16.24 3.56
N SER A 268 2.36 17.55 3.79
CA SER A 268 1.85 18.19 5.01
C SER A 268 0.43 18.74 4.83
N TYR A 269 -0.16 19.20 5.94
CA TYR A 269 -1.53 19.70 5.98
C TYR A 269 -1.61 21.06 6.68
N LYS A 270 -2.59 21.86 6.26
CA LYS A 270 -3.11 22.98 7.04
C LYS A 270 -4.45 22.60 7.65
N LEU A 271 -4.71 23.08 8.87
CA LEU A 271 -6.02 22.96 9.51
C LEU A 271 -6.62 24.37 9.58
N ILE A 272 -7.63 24.62 8.75
CA ILE A 272 -8.30 25.93 8.63
C ILE A 272 -9.58 25.90 9.45
N ASN A 273 -9.69 26.75 10.47
CA ASN A 273 -10.91 26.80 11.28
C ASN A 273 -12.08 27.41 10.49
N ILE A 274 -13.23 26.73 10.50
CA ILE A 274 -14.41 27.13 9.72
C ILE A 274 -14.99 28.47 10.17
N ILE A 275 -14.79 28.89 11.42
CA ILE A 275 -15.38 30.15 11.90
C ILE A 275 -14.77 31.39 11.25
N CYS A 276 -13.48 31.35 10.92
CA CYS A 276 -12.73 32.55 10.56
C CYS A 276 -11.73 32.38 9.41
N GLY A 277 -11.55 31.16 8.89
CA GLY A 277 -10.61 30.89 7.80
C GLY A 277 -9.12 30.97 8.19
N LYS A 278 -8.81 31.09 9.48
CA LYS A 278 -7.44 31.10 10.01
C LYS A 278 -6.95 29.69 10.29
N VAL A 279 -5.63 29.51 10.32
CA VAL A 279 -4.99 28.20 10.42
C VAL A 279 -4.47 27.90 11.83
N LEU A 280 -4.41 26.62 12.17
CA LEU A 280 -3.77 26.11 13.38
C LEU A 280 -2.25 26.38 13.35
N ASP A 281 -1.78 27.20 14.27
CA ASP A 281 -0.47 27.86 14.25
C ASP A 281 0.29 27.60 15.56
N VAL A 282 1.58 27.30 15.46
CA VAL A 282 2.50 27.27 16.61
C VAL A 282 3.01 28.68 16.89
N GLU A 283 2.72 29.18 18.09
CA GLU A 283 3.04 30.55 18.47
C GLU A 283 4.52 30.87 18.23
N GLN A 284 4.75 31.98 17.51
CA GLN A 284 6.08 32.52 17.19
C GLN A 284 7.01 31.51 16.49
N SER A 285 6.49 30.45 15.88
CA SER A 285 7.31 29.38 15.29
C SER A 285 8.30 28.75 16.27
N SER A 286 8.00 28.81 17.58
CA SER A 286 8.88 28.26 18.61
C SER A 286 8.93 26.73 18.54
N THR A 287 10.07 26.17 18.96
CA THR A 287 10.31 24.72 18.97
C THR A 287 10.34 24.12 20.39
N LEU A 288 10.06 24.93 21.41
CA LEU A 288 10.09 24.55 22.82
C LEU A 288 8.83 23.75 23.21
N ASN A 289 9.00 22.82 24.15
CA ASN A 289 7.85 22.14 24.77
C ASN A 289 6.99 23.15 25.51
N GLY A 290 5.67 22.99 25.38
CA GLY A 290 4.69 23.87 26.00
C GLY A 290 4.44 25.18 25.24
N THR A 291 5.02 25.34 24.05
CA THR A 291 4.67 26.47 23.18
C THR A 291 3.20 26.36 22.77
N ASN A 292 2.50 27.50 22.87
CA ASN A 292 1.07 27.56 22.65
C ASN A 292 0.68 27.25 21.20
N VAL A 293 -0.50 26.68 21.03
CA VAL A 293 -1.14 26.54 19.72
C VAL A 293 -2.33 27.49 19.64
N GLN A 294 -2.40 28.25 18.55
CA GLN A 294 -3.34 29.34 18.35
C GLN A 294 -3.93 29.27 16.94
N ILE A 295 -4.87 30.18 16.64
CA ILE A 295 -5.20 30.49 15.25
C ILE A 295 -4.47 31.74 14.77
N TRP A 296 -3.98 31.70 13.53
CA TRP A 296 -3.32 32.82 12.89
C TRP A 296 -3.67 32.89 11.40
N GLU A 297 -3.55 34.06 10.80
CA GLU A 297 -3.64 34.21 9.34
C GLU A 297 -2.62 33.29 8.65
N ASP A 298 -3.03 32.66 7.55
CA ASP A 298 -2.12 31.83 6.77
C ASP A 298 -0.98 32.68 6.22
N ASN A 299 0.23 32.40 6.69
CA ASN A 299 1.46 33.09 6.31
C ASN A 299 2.45 32.15 5.59
N GLY A 300 2.01 30.92 5.30
CA GLY A 300 2.77 29.92 4.55
C GLY A 300 3.93 29.27 5.31
N THR A 301 4.22 29.65 6.55
CA THR A 301 5.35 29.12 7.34
C THR A 301 5.14 27.67 7.76
N ALA A 302 6.23 26.98 8.09
CA ALA A 302 6.20 25.61 8.61
C ALA A 302 5.50 25.48 9.98
N ALA A 303 5.38 26.58 10.74
CA ALA A 303 4.64 26.61 12.00
C ALA A 303 3.13 26.35 11.83
N GLN A 304 2.62 26.50 10.61
CA GLN A 304 1.21 26.27 10.25
C GLN A 304 0.99 24.96 9.48
N ARG A 305 2.05 24.14 9.35
CA ARG A 305 2.02 22.86 8.63
C ARG A 305 2.12 21.71 9.61
N TRP A 306 1.30 20.70 9.40
CA TRP A 306 1.18 19.54 10.27
C TRP A 306 1.27 18.25 9.47
N ASN A 307 2.10 17.32 9.93
CA ASN A 307 2.14 15.94 9.45
C ASN A 307 1.14 15.12 10.25
N LEU A 308 0.13 14.56 9.59
CA LEU A 308 -0.90 13.73 10.22
C LEU A 308 -0.44 12.27 10.18
N LYS A 309 -0.01 11.74 11.33
CA LYS A 309 0.49 10.37 11.47
C LYS A 309 -0.59 9.48 12.08
N ALA A 310 -1.15 8.55 11.30
CA ALA A 310 -2.18 7.63 11.79
C ALA A 310 -1.65 6.70 12.90
N ILE A 311 -2.54 6.30 13.81
CA ILE A 311 -2.29 5.39 14.94
C ILE A 311 -3.43 4.35 15.00
N GLY A 312 -3.14 3.09 14.65
CA GLY A 312 -4.15 2.01 14.72
C GLY A 312 -5.39 2.23 13.84
N ASP A 313 -6.45 1.46 14.04
CA ASP A 313 -7.57 1.31 13.08
C ASP A 313 -8.74 2.32 13.20
N GLU A 314 -8.68 3.30 14.11
CA GLU A 314 -9.85 4.10 14.52
C GLU A 314 -9.87 5.56 14.03
N ASN A 315 -9.27 5.90 12.87
CA ASN A 315 -9.08 7.30 12.43
C ASN A 315 -8.40 8.17 13.49
N ILE A 316 -7.49 7.59 14.27
CA ILE A 316 -6.72 8.28 15.30
C ILE A 316 -5.39 8.73 14.71
N TYR A 317 -4.99 9.96 14.98
CA TYR A 317 -3.77 10.56 14.44
C TYR A 317 -2.98 11.26 15.54
N LYS A 318 -1.66 11.33 15.36
CA LYS A 318 -0.82 12.40 15.93
C LYS A 318 -0.69 13.49 14.88
N LEU A 319 -0.90 14.74 15.27
CA LEU A 319 -0.58 15.90 14.43
C LEU A 319 0.80 16.38 14.84
N VAL A 320 1.79 16.26 13.96
CA VAL A 320 3.18 16.62 14.25
C VAL A 320 3.54 17.88 13.46
N ASN A 321 3.88 18.96 14.16
CA ASN A 321 4.21 20.21 13.49
C ASN A 321 5.51 20.08 12.67
N VAL A 322 5.52 20.62 11.46
CA VAL A 322 6.64 20.49 10.51
C VAL A 322 7.88 21.23 10.99
N ILE A 323 7.75 22.35 11.70
CA ILE A 323 8.91 23.15 12.11
C ILE A 323 9.78 22.46 13.18
N CYS A 324 9.14 21.77 14.11
CA CYS A 324 9.77 21.33 15.36
C CYS A 324 9.69 19.83 15.61
N GLY A 325 8.91 19.09 14.80
CA GLY A 325 8.70 17.65 14.95
C GLY A 325 7.93 17.25 16.21
N LYS A 326 7.26 18.20 16.88
CA LYS A 326 6.50 17.97 18.12
C LYS A 326 5.02 17.76 17.86
N ALA A 327 4.36 17.02 18.75
CA ALA A 327 2.96 16.64 18.62
C ALA A 327 2.03 17.73 19.17
N LEU A 328 0.84 17.85 18.59
CA LEU A 328 -0.30 18.59 19.14
C LEU A 328 -0.78 17.88 20.41
N ASP A 329 -0.63 18.55 21.55
CA ASP A 329 -0.70 17.99 22.88
C ASP A 329 -1.71 18.76 23.74
N VAL A 330 -2.54 18.04 24.50
CA VAL A 330 -3.38 18.66 25.53
C VAL A 330 -2.56 18.81 26.81
N ASP A 331 -2.44 20.06 27.28
CA ASP A 331 -1.55 20.38 28.38
C ASP A 331 -1.83 19.55 29.63
N HIS A 332 -0.77 18.99 30.21
CA HIS A 332 -0.79 18.08 31.36
C HIS A 332 -1.79 16.91 31.24
N SER A 333 -2.16 16.49 30.02
CA SER A 333 -3.25 15.53 29.80
C SER A 333 -4.56 15.93 30.49
N GLY A 334 -4.82 17.23 30.62
CA GLY A 334 -6.02 17.75 31.23
C GLY A 334 -7.28 17.33 30.49
N THR A 335 -8.40 17.26 31.21
CA THR A 335 -9.69 16.81 30.69
C THR A 335 -10.82 17.83 30.92
N ALA A 336 -10.53 18.96 31.55
CA ALA A 336 -11.49 20.02 31.75
C ALA A 336 -11.72 20.81 30.45
N ASP A 337 -12.90 21.43 30.34
CA ASP A 337 -13.13 22.43 29.29
C ASP A 337 -12.12 23.58 29.44
N CYS A 338 -11.74 24.13 28.31
CA CYS A 338 -10.74 25.20 28.21
C CYS A 338 -9.31 24.78 28.59
N THR A 339 -9.02 23.49 28.73
CA THR A 339 -7.62 23.02 28.87
C THR A 339 -6.84 23.39 27.61
N ASN A 340 -5.64 23.92 27.80
CA ASN A 340 -4.82 24.43 26.71
C ASN A 340 -4.36 23.32 25.74
N VAL A 341 -4.15 23.69 24.47
CA VAL A 341 -3.46 22.87 23.48
C VAL A 341 -2.12 23.50 23.13
N GLN A 342 -1.08 22.68 23.12
CA GLN A 342 0.31 23.11 22.96
C GLN A 342 1.06 22.15 22.03
N ILE A 343 2.33 22.46 21.74
CA ILE A 343 3.25 21.46 21.19
C ILE A 343 4.10 20.82 22.29
N TRP A 344 4.28 19.51 22.21
CA TRP A 344 5.13 18.77 23.13
C TRP A 344 5.88 17.63 22.44
N THR A 345 7.07 17.28 22.94
CA THR A 345 7.80 16.08 22.50
C THR A 345 6.89 14.87 22.53
N ASP A 346 6.92 14.05 21.47
CA ASP A 346 6.09 12.84 21.41
C ASP A 346 6.40 11.94 22.63
N ASN A 347 5.38 11.74 23.47
CA ASN A 347 5.43 10.92 24.67
C ASN A 347 4.43 9.75 24.61
N ASN A 348 3.80 9.56 23.44
CA ASN A 348 2.84 8.49 23.13
C ASN A 348 1.60 8.40 24.04
N THR A 349 1.32 9.42 24.86
CA THR A 349 0.15 9.49 25.73
C THR A 349 -1.14 9.70 24.92
N ALA A 350 -2.29 9.45 25.53
CA ALA A 350 -3.59 9.71 24.90
C ALA A 350 -3.85 11.21 24.66
N ALA A 351 -3.15 12.11 25.36
CA ALA A 351 -3.26 13.56 25.19
C ALA A 351 -2.75 14.05 23.81
N GLN A 352 -1.91 13.26 23.13
CA GLN A 352 -1.35 13.57 21.81
C GLN A 352 -2.07 12.85 20.66
N LYS A 353 -3.18 12.17 20.97
CA LYS A 353 -3.93 11.34 20.02
C LYS A 353 -5.27 12.00 19.74
N TRP A 354 -5.60 12.14 18.47
CA TRP A 354 -6.79 12.85 18.00
C TRP A 354 -7.55 11.97 17.01
N ARG A 355 -8.82 11.67 17.29
CA ARG A 355 -9.72 11.03 16.34
C ARG A 355 -10.24 12.08 15.37
N LEU A 356 -10.03 11.85 14.08
CA LEU A 356 -10.55 12.70 13.01
C LEU A 356 -11.87 12.12 12.51
N THR A 357 -12.93 12.92 12.56
CA THR A 357 -14.26 12.57 12.01
C THR A 357 -14.60 13.53 10.88
N GLN A 358 -14.68 13.03 9.65
CA GLN A 358 -15.07 13.83 8.49
C GLN A 358 -16.56 14.19 8.57
N LEU A 359 -16.89 15.43 8.23
CA LEU A 359 -18.25 15.99 8.29
C LEU A 359 -18.82 16.30 6.91
N SER A 360 -17.97 16.69 5.95
CA SER A 360 -18.35 16.99 4.56
C SER A 360 -17.13 17.08 3.66
#